data_AF-A0A069E1E8-F1
#
_entry.id   AF-A0A069E1E8-F1
#
_cell.length_a   1.000
_cell.length_b   1.000
_cell.length_c   1.000
_cell.angle_alpha   90.00
_cell.angle_beta   90.00
_cell.angle_gamma   90.00
#
_symmetry.space_group_name_H-M   'P 1'
#
loop_
_entity.id
_entity.type
_entity.pdbx_description
1 polymer ?
#
loop_
_entity_poly.entity_id
_entity_poly.type
_entity_poly.pdbx_seq_one_letter_code
_entity_poly.pdbx_strand_id
1 'polypeptide(L)' 'MSDKRDKFVRLAENRVNKAIKDIQLIGNLCNKSAYEYTDEDVKKIFRALQEAVDGSKKRYTEIGSQSRSEFKL' A
#
# COMPACT_ATOMS: atom_id res chain seq x y z
N MET A 1 -23.26 15.35 2.79
CA MET A 1 -21.83 15.15 3.11
C MET A 1 -21.02 16.19 2.34
N SER A 2 -19.79 16.52 2.75
CA SER A 2 -18.99 17.50 2.00
C SER A 2 -18.47 16.85 0.71
N ASP A 3 -18.50 17.59 -0.42
CA ASP A 3 -18.05 17.10 -1.73
C ASP A 3 -16.59 16.56 -1.68
N LYS A 4 -15.75 17.15 -0.82
CA LYS A 4 -14.38 16.65 -0.57
C LYS A 4 -14.35 15.26 0.09
N ARG A 5 -15.25 14.99 1.04
CA ARG A 5 -15.35 13.68 1.70
C ARG A 5 -15.85 12.63 0.74
N ASP A 6 -16.90 12.92 -0.03
CA ASP A 6 -17.48 11.97 -0.98
C ASP A 6 -16.49 11.65 -2.11
N LYS A 7 -15.78 12.66 -2.62
CA LYS A 7 -14.67 12.48 -3.58
C LYS A 7 -13.56 11.61 -3.00
N PHE A 8 -13.17 11.81 -1.74
CA PHE A 8 -12.17 10.99 -1.08
C PHE A 8 -12.62 9.53 -0.95
N VAL A 9 -13.83 9.28 -0.45
CA VAL A 9 -14.39 7.92 -0.28
C VAL A 9 -14.39 7.19 -1.62
N ARG A 10 -14.97 7.81 -2.66
CA ARG A 10 -15.05 7.20 -4.00
C ARG A 10 -13.67 6.85 -4.56
N LEU A 11 -12.68 7.73 -4.39
CA LEU A 11 -11.32 7.48 -4.86
C LEU A 11 -10.61 6.41 -4.03
N ALA A 12 -10.79 6.42 -2.71
CA ALA A 12 -10.19 5.46 -1.80
C ALA A 12 -10.72 4.04 -2.08
N GLU A 13 -12.04 3.87 -2.15
CA GLU A 13 -12.68 2.58 -2.43
C GLU A 13 -12.22 2.01 -3.77
N ASN A 14 -12.24 2.82 -4.83
CA ASN A 14 -11.82 2.35 -6.15
C ASN A 14 -10.33 1.93 -6.16
N ARG A 15 -9.45 2.73 -5.56
CA ARG A 15 -8.00 2.45 -5.53
C ARG A 15 -7.67 1.23 -4.67
N VAL A 16 -8.29 1.10 -3.50
CA VAL A 16 -8.07 -0.04 -2.60
C VAL A 16 -8.60 -1.32 -3.23
N ASN A 17 -9.79 -1.30 -3.84
CA ASN A 17 -10.33 -2.47 -4.53
C ASN A 17 -9.44 -2.92 -5.70
N LYS A 18 -8.87 -1.98 -6.46
CA LYS A 18 -7.90 -2.33 -7.52
C LYS A 18 -6.65 -2.98 -6.94
N ALA A 19 -6.07 -2.40 -5.88
CA ALA A 19 -4.89 -2.96 -5.22
C ALA A 19 -5.15 -4.37 -4.68
N ILE A 20 -6.31 -4.62 -4.07
CA ILE A 20 -6.70 -5.96 -3.58
C ILE A 20 -6.75 -6.96 -4.73
N LYS A 21 -7.36 -6.60 -5.86
CA LYS A 21 -7.42 -7.47 -7.05
C LYS A 21 -6.03 -7.81 -7.57
N ASP A 22 -5.16 -6.81 -7.69
CA ASP A 22 -3.79 -7.02 -8.16
C ASP A 22 -2.99 -7.91 -7.19
N ILE A 23 -3.16 -7.75 -5.88
CA ILE A 23 -2.57 -8.62 -4.85
C ILE A 23 -3.07 -10.06 -4.97
N GLN A 24 -4.37 -10.27 -5.23
CA GLN A 24 -4.92 -11.61 -5.45
C GLN A 24 -4.33 -12.27 -6.71
N LEU A 25 -4.16 -11.51 -7.79
CA LEU A 25 -3.52 -12.00 -9.01
C LEU A 25 -2.05 -12.39 -8.76
N ILE A 26 -1.32 -11.61 -7.97
CA ILE A 26 0.03 -11.98 -7.51
C ILE A 26 0.00 -13.29 -6.72
N GLY A 27 -1.00 -13.48 -5.86
CA GLY A 27 -1.19 -14.72 -5.11
C GLY A 27 -1.35 -15.95 -6.00
N ASN A 28 -2.01 -15.81 -7.15
CA ASN A 28 -2.20 -16.90 -8.11
C ASN A 28 -0.88 -17.38 -8.76
N LEU A 29 0.19 -16.58 -8.69
CA LEU A 29 1.52 -16.97 -9.20
C LEU A 29 2.18 -18.07 -8.35
N CYS A 30 1.59 -18.45 -7.21
CA CYS A 30 2.06 -19.58 -6.40
C CYS A 30 1.93 -20.94 -7.11
N ASN A 31 1.22 -21.00 -8.25
CA ASN A 31 1.05 -22.24 -8.98
C ASN A 31 2.36 -22.70 -9.65
N LYS A 32 3.12 -23.54 -8.93
CA LYS A 32 4.38 -24.14 -9.41
C LYS A 32 4.22 -25.06 -10.63
N SER A 33 3.01 -25.48 -10.98
CA SER A 33 2.78 -26.26 -12.21
C SER A 33 2.79 -25.37 -13.46
N ALA A 34 2.50 -24.08 -13.31
CA ALA A 34 2.44 -23.10 -14.40
C ALA A 34 3.65 -22.15 -14.42
N TYR A 35 4.34 -21.99 -13.28
CA TYR A 35 5.40 -21.03 -13.09
C TYR A 35 6.60 -21.63 -12.35
N GLU A 36 7.78 -21.15 -12.69
CA GLU A 36 9.02 -21.41 -11.95
C GLU A 36 9.44 -20.13 -11.23
N TYR A 37 9.74 -20.25 -9.94
CA TYR A 37 10.20 -19.14 -9.11
C TYR A 37 10.99 -19.68 -7.92
N THR A 38 11.86 -18.84 -7.40
CA THR A 38 12.66 -19.13 -6.21
C THR A 38 12.03 -18.50 -4.96
N ASP A 39 12.46 -18.96 -3.79
CA ASP A 39 12.08 -18.32 -2.53
C ASP A 39 12.59 -16.87 -2.44
N GLU A 40 13.65 -16.52 -3.17
CA GLU A 40 14.16 -15.16 -3.25
C GLU A 40 13.20 -14.25 -4.04
N ASP A 41 12.61 -14.75 -5.12
CA ASP A 41 11.61 -14.01 -5.91
C ASP A 41 10.37 -13.70 -5.06
N VAL A 42 9.88 -14.69 -4.32
CA VAL A 42 8.75 -14.53 -3.38
C VAL A 42 9.08 -13.45 -2.34
N LYS A 43 10.27 -13.51 -1.73
CA LYS A 43 10.72 -12.49 -0.75
C LYS A 43 10.77 -11.09 -1.36
N LYS A 44 11.31 -10.94 -2.58
CA LYS A 44 11.39 -9.64 -3.28
C LYS A 44 9.99 -9.08 -3.56
N ILE A 45 9.06 -9.91 -4.04
CA ILE A 45 7.67 -9.52 -4.32
C ILE A 45 7.01 -8.95 -3.06
N PHE A 46 7.01 -9.70 -1.96
CA PHE A 46 6.33 -9.27 -0.74
C PHE A 46 7.03 -8.10 -0.05
N ARG A 47 8.36 -8.02 -0.12
CA ARG A 47 9.11 -6.86 0.36
C ARG A 47 8.71 -5.59 -0.38
N ALA A 48 8.63 -5.62 -1.72
CA ALA A 48 8.24 -4.46 -2.51
C ALA A 48 6.79 -4.02 -2.20
N LEU A 49 5.87 -4.97 -2.04
CA LEU A 49 4.49 -4.66 -1.62
C LEU A 49 4.44 -4.01 -0.24
N GLN A 50 5.20 -4.53 0.72
CA GLN A 50 5.26 -4.00 2.07
C GLN A 50 5.85 -2.58 2.10
N GLU A 51 6.96 -2.34 1.40
CA GLU A 51 7.58 -1.01 1.27
C GLU A 51 6.61 0.02 0.64
N ALA A 52 5.82 -0.38 -0.36
CA ALA A 52 4.82 0.48 -0.97
C ALA A 52 3.67 0.85 -0.01
N VAL A 53 3.21 -0.11 0.79
CA VAL A 53 2.19 0.11 1.83
C VAL A 53 2.73 1.02 2.92
N ASP A 54 3.94 0.75 3.42
CA ASP A 54 4.54 1.53 4.50
C ASP A 54 4.89 2.95 4.06
N GLY A 55 5.40 3.13 2.84
CA GLY A 55 5.59 4.46 2.26
C GLY A 55 4.28 5.25 2.13
N SER A 56 3.18 4.57 1.82
CA SER A 56 1.85 5.20 1.76
C SER A 56 1.34 5.59 3.14
N LYS A 57 1.48 4.72 4.15
CA LYS A 57 1.13 5.02 5.55
C LYS A 57 1.94 6.19 6.08
N LYS A 58 3.25 6.23 5.81
CA LYS A 58 4.16 7.29 6.26
C LYS A 58 3.68 8.68 5.84
N ARG A 59 3.16 8.81 4.62
CA ARG A 59 2.60 10.09 4.13
C ARG A 59 1.40 10.56 4.96
N TYR A 60 0.54 9.66 5.42
CA TYR A 60 -0.57 10.02 6.32
C TYR A 60 -0.09 10.45 7.71
N THR A 61 0.99 9.85 8.22
CA THR A 61 1.57 10.22 9.51
C THR A 61 2.42 11.50 9.44
N GLU A 62 3.13 11.73 8.34
CA GLU A 62 3.96 12.92 8.11
C GLU A 62 3.12 14.20 7.96
N ILE A 63 1.94 14.10 7.36
CA ILE A 63 0.97 15.21 7.29
C ILE A 63 0.49 15.63 8.70
N GLY A 64 0.51 14.73 9.67
CA GLY A 64 0.20 15.02 11.08
C GLY A 64 1.40 15.51 11.91
N SER A 65 2.63 15.27 11.48
CA SER A 65 3.85 15.60 12.23
C SER A 65 4.47 16.96 11.86
N GLN A 66 3.81 17.79 11.07
CA GLN A 66 4.19 19.21 10.90
C GLN A 66 3.73 20.10 12.07
N SER A 67 3.24 19.52 13.17
CA SER A 67 2.93 20.26 14.40
C SER A 67 4.08 20.18 15.41
N ARG A 68 4.87 21.25 15.43
CA ARG A 68 5.65 21.78 16.56
C ARG A 68 6.79 20.91 17.12
N SER A 69 7.92 20.94 16.44
CA SER A 69 9.22 20.88 17.13
C SER A 69 9.51 22.25 17.75
N GLU A 70 8.82 22.61 18.84
CA GLU A 70 9.34 23.67 19.72
C GLU A 70 10.53 23.08 20.47
N PHE A 71 11.73 23.47 20.05
CA PHE A 71 12.94 23.29 20.84
C PHE A 71 12.76 23.98 22.20
N LYS A 72 12.99 23.25 23.30
CA LYS A 72 13.22 23.83 24.63
C LYS A 72 14.52 23.25 25.18
N LEU A 73 15.28 24.14 25.82
CA LEU A 73 16.61 23.93 26.43
C LEU A 73 16.69 22.70 27.32
#